data_AF-A0A0G1L725-F1
#
_entry.id   AF-A0A0G1L725-F1
#
_cell.length_a   1.000
_cell.length_b   1.000
_cell.length_c   1.000
_cell.angle_alpha   90.00
_cell.angle_beta   90.00
_cell.angle_gamma   90.00
#
_symmetry.space_group_name_H-M   'P 1'
#
loop_
_entity.id
_entity.type
_entity.pdbx_description
1 polymer ?
#
loop_
_entity_poly.entity_id
_entity_poly.type
_entity_poly.pdbx_seq_one_letter_code
_entity_poly.pdbx_strand_id
1 'polypeptide(L)'
;MIKQKVLIAGFFYGLIFESLGAEAPGFYLLPAMVAAFLYFKFLFMLKAVNAVLAFVSGLFLMIFWAFATNGWETPSLKFTSHIFMYVFLLLILLYIFSYAEKK
;
A
#
# COMPACT_ATOMS: atom_id res chain seq x y z
N MET A 1 -9.42 -11.47 15.48
CA MET A 1 -10.47 -10.63 14.87
C MET A 1 -9.80 -9.50 14.12
N ILE A 2 -9.89 -9.45 12.78
CA ILE A 2 -9.29 -8.35 12.00
C ILE A 2 -9.89 -7.04 12.51
N LYS A 3 -9.04 -6.10 12.93
CA LYS A 3 -9.52 -4.77 13.33
C LYS A 3 -10.07 -4.11 12.08
N GLN A 4 -11.40 -4.15 11.90
CA GLN A 4 -12.12 -3.56 10.75
C GLN A 4 -11.59 -2.16 10.40
N LYS A 5 -11.21 -1.37 11.40
CA LYS A 5 -10.61 -0.03 11.25
C LYS A 5 -9.41 -0.01 10.27
N VAL A 6 -8.55 -1.02 10.26
CA VAL A 6 -7.37 -1.09 9.37
C VAL A 6 -7.77 -1.43 7.94
N LEU A 7 -8.71 -2.36 7.76
CA LEU A 7 -9.25 -2.68 6.43
C LEU A 7 -10.02 -1.49 5.85
N ILE A 8 -10.81 -0.79 6.67
CA ILE A 8 -11.52 0.43 6.29
C ILE A 8 -10.53 1.53 5.89
N ALA A 9 -9.44 1.70 6.65
CA ALA A 9 -8.39 2.65 6.28
C ALA A 9 -7.74 2.29 4.93
N GLY A 10 -7.40 1.03 4.72
CA GLY A 10 -6.87 0.54 3.43
C GLY A 10 -7.86 0.73 2.27
N PHE A 11 -9.15 0.52 2.52
CA PHE A 11 -10.23 0.72 1.55
C PHE A 11 -10.36 2.19 1.12
N PHE A 12 -10.49 3.11 2.09
CA PHE A 12 -10.58 4.55 1.78
C PHE A 12 -9.31 5.07 1.12
N TYR A 13 -8.16 4.60 1.56
CA TYR A 13 -6.88 4.94 0.96
C TYR A 13 -6.82 4.48 -0.50
N GLY A 14 -7.20 3.23 -0.77
CA GLY A 14 -7.33 2.70 -2.13
C GLY A 14 -8.27 3.56 -3.00
N LEU A 15 -9.46 3.90 -2.50
CA LEU A 15 -10.43 4.74 -3.22
C LEU A 15 -9.91 6.15 -3.53
N ILE A 16 -9.18 6.78 -2.60
CA ILE A 16 -8.59 8.10 -2.84
C ILE A 16 -7.61 8.02 -4.00
N PHE A 17 -6.69 7.04 -3.98
CA PHE A 17 -5.73 6.86 -5.07
C PHE A 17 -6.42 6.51 -6.39
N GLU A 18 -7.49 5.71 -6.34
CA GLU A 18 -8.34 5.43 -7.48
C GLU A 18 -8.88 6.71 -8.13
N SER A 19 -9.36 7.65 -7.30
CA SER A 19 -9.93 8.92 -7.74
C SER A 19 -8.91 9.91 -8.30
N LEU A 20 -7.62 9.73 -8.01
CA LEU A 20 -6.52 10.53 -8.56
C LEU A 20 -6.08 10.06 -9.96
N GLY A 21 -6.81 9.09 -10.51
CA GLY A 21 -6.71 8.69 -11.90
C GLY A 21 -6.05 7.33 -12.05
N ALA A 22 -6.64 6.30 -11.45
CA ALA A 22 -6.33 4.92 -11.78
C ALA A 22 -6.43 4.65 -13.29
N GLU A 23 -5.57 3.76 -13.76
CA GLU A 23 -5.57 3.29 -15.15
C GLU A 23 -6.77 2.35 -15.43
N ALA A 24 -7.26 1.64 -14.40
CA ALA A 24 -8.44 0.80 -14.45
C ALA A 24 -9.15 0.75 -13.08
N PRO A 25 -10.45 0.45 -13.00
CA PRO A 25 -11.14 0.34 -11.71
C PRO A 25 -10.56 -0.76 -10.82
N GLY A 26 -10.28 -0.41 -9.57
CA GLY A 26 -9.72 -1.30 -8.56
C GLY A 26 -8.19 -1.42 -8.57
N PHE A 27 -7.50 -0.65 -9.42
CA PHE A 27 -6.06 -0.76 -9.64
C PHE A 27 -5.23 -0.43 -8.39
N TYR A 28 -5.58 0.62 -7.66
CA TYR A 28 -4.92 0.97 -6.39
C TYR A 28 -5.64 0.37 -5.19
N LEU A 29 -6.96 0.18 -5.29
CA LEU A 29 -7.77 -0.41 -4.25
C LEU A 29 -7.33 -1.84 -3.89
N LEU A 30 -7.08 -2.70 -4.88
CA LEU A 30 -6.71 -4.08 -4.65
C LEU A 30 -5.36 -4.20 -3.90
N PRO A 31 -4.25 -3.57 -4.36
CA PRO A 31 -2.99 -3.54 -3.63
C PRO A 31 -3.11 -2.98 -2.20
N ALA A 32 -3.87 -1.90 -2.02
CA ALA A 32 -4.09 -1.30 -0.70
C ALA A 32 -4.82 -2.26 0.25
N MET A 33 -5.80 -3.00 -0.26
CA MET A 33 -6.54 -3.97 0.52
C MET A 33 -5.73 -5.20 0.89
N VAL A 34 -4.89 -5.69 -0.03
CA VAL A 34 -3.94 -6.77 0.25
C VAL A 34 -2.92 -6.32 1.30
N ALA A 35 -2.35 -5.13 1.18
CA ALA A 35 -1.42 -4.59 2.18
C ALA A 35 -2.09 -4.49 3.56
N ALA A 36 -3.29 -3.92 3.66
CA ALA A 36 -4.01 -3.81 4.93
C ALA A 36 -4.32 -5.18 5.56
N PHE A 37 -4.67 -6.17 4.73
CA PHE A 37 -4.88 -7.55 5.18
C PHE A 37 -3.60 -8.21 5.68
N LEU A 38 -2.51 -8.10 4.92
CA LEU A 38 -1.21 -8.67 5.27
C LEU A 38 -0.64 -8.05 6.55
N TYR A 39 -0.77 -6.74 6.73
CA TYR A 39 -0.35 -6.05 7.96
C TYR A 39 -0.99 -6.67 9.21
N PHE A 40 -2.27 -7.05 9.11
CA PHE A 40 -2.98 -7.68 10.21
C PHE A 40 -2.62 -9.16 10.38
N LYS A 41 -2.34 -9.86 9.27
CA LYS A 41 -2.00 -11.28 9.29
C LYS A 41 -0.59 -11.54 9.77
N PHE A 42 0.34 -10.62 9.55
CA PHE A 42 1.68 -10.74 10.09
C PHE A 42 1.66 -10.59 11.62
N LEU A 43 2.24 -11.58 12.30
CA LEU A 43 2.27 -11.68 13.76
C LEU A 43 3.68 -11.37 14.30
N PHE A 44 4.49 -10.58 13.59
CA PHE A 44 5.79 -10.18 14.14
C PHE A 44 5.59 -9.26 15.35
N MET A 45 6.47 -9.40 16.34
CA MET A 45 6.45 -8.63 17.59
C MET A 45 6.58 -7.12 17.31
N LEU A 46 7.43 -6.75 16.34
CA LEU A 46 7.62 -5.37 15.90
C LEU A 46 6.59 -5.00 14.83
N LYS A 47 5.67 -4.10 15.18
CA LYS A 47 4.63 -3.62 14.25
C LYS A 47 5.20 -2.91 13.02
N ALA A 48 6.36 -2.27 13.17
CA ALA A 48 7.09 -1.67 12.06
C ALA A 48 7.46 -2.72 10.99
N VAL A 49 7.87 -3.93 11.41
CA VAL A 49 8.20 -5.03 10.48
C VAL A 49 6.95 -5.49 9.73
N ASN A 50 5.82 -5.65 10.42
CA ASN A 50 4.55 -5.96 9.77
C ASN A 50 4.18 -4.89 8.73
N ALA A 51 4.38 -3.61 9.06
CA ALA A 51 4.11 -2.49 8.16
C ALA A 51 4.99 -2.54 6.92
N VAL A 52 6.31 -2.69 7.07
CA VAL A 52 7.25 -2.79 5.94
C VAL A 52 6.86 -3.95 5.03
N LEU A 53 6.68 -5.16 5.58
CA LEU A 53 6.36 -6.34 4.77
C LEU A 53 5.05 -6.18 4.03
N ALA A 54 4.00 -5.72 4.70
CA ALA A 54 2.70 -5.50 4.09
C ALA A 54 2.75 -4.46 2.96
N PHE A 55 3.49 -3.38 3.19
CA PHE A 55 3.63 -2.29 2.22
C PHE A 55 4.44 -2.71 1.00
N VAL A 56 5.55 -3.43 1.22
CA VAL A 56 6.37 -4.00 0.16
C VAL A 56 5.57 -5.00 -0.67
N SER A 57 4.81 -5.90 -0.03
CA SER A 57 3.92 -6.82 -0.75
C SER A 57 2.85 -6.11 -1.56
N GLY A 58 2.21 -5.07 -1.01
CA GLY A 58 1.25 -4.23 -1.74
C GLY A 58 1.89 -3.53 -2.93
N LEU A 59 3.10 -2.98 -2.76
CA LEU A 59 3.85 -2.32 -3.83
C LEU A 59 4.20 -3.30 -4.96
N PHE A 60 4.71 -4.49 -4.63
CA PHE A 60 5.00 -5.52 -5.63
C PHE A 60 3.74 -5.94 -6.39
N LEU A 61 2.62 -6.13 -5.68
CA LEU A 61 1.36 -6.46 -6.32
C LEU A 61 0.91 -5.35 -7.27
N MET A 62 1.02 -4.09 -6.86
CA MET A 62 0.69 -2.93 -7.70
C MET A 62 1.56 -2.86 -8.96
N ILE A 63 2.88 -3.03 -8.81
CA ILE A 63 3.84 -3.05 -9.93
C ILE A 63 3.52 -4.20 -10.88
N PHE A 64 3.39 -5.41 -10.35
CA PHE A 64 3.05 -6.58 -11.15
C PHE A 64 1.73 -6.40 -11.89
N TRP A 65 0.70 -5.89 -11.20
CA TRP A 65 -0.60 -5.63 -11.80
C TRP A 65 -0.52 -4.58 -12.91
N ALA A 66 0.25 -3.50 -12.70
CA ALA A 66 0.50 -2.46 -13.70
C ALA A 66 1.14 -3.01 -14.99
N PHE A 67 2.20 -3.80 -14.83
CA PHE A 67 2.85 -4.45 -15.97
C PHE A 67 1.89 -5.42 -16.67
N ALA A 68 1.12 -6.21 -15.91
CA ALA A 68 0.17 -7.15 -16.50
C ALA A 68 -0.94 -6.43 -17.29
N THR A 69 -1.48 -5.31 -16.79
CA THR A 69 -2.54 -4.55 -17.46
C THR A 69 -2.05 -3.73 -18.65
N ASN A 70 -0.78 -3.29 -18.62
CA ASN A 70 -0.18 -2.50 -19.70
C ASN A 70 0.66 -3.35 -20.67
N GLY A 71 0.39 -4.65 -20.79
CA GLY A 71 1.07 -5.52 -21.77
C GLY A 71 2.58 -5.67 -21.59
N TRP A 72 3.07 -5.53 -20.35
CA TRP A 72 4.49 -5.54 -19.98
C TRP A 72 5.33 -4.38 -20.53
N GLU A 73 4.68 -3.31 -21.01
CA GLU A 73 5.35 -2.09 -21.40
C GLU A 73 5.84 -1.30 -20.19
N THR A 74 6.78 -0.37 -20.43
CA THR A 74 7.32 0.49 -19.37
C THR A 74 6.22 1.31 -18.70
N PRO A 75 6.22 1.44 -17.36
CA PRO A 75 5.15 2.13 -16.66
C PRO A 75 5.09 3.62 -16.97
N SER A 76 3.88 4.18 -16.93
CA SER A 76 3.64 5.60 -17.20
C SER A 76 4.30 6.51 -16.16
N LEU A 77 4.58 7.78 -16.53
CA LEU A 77 5.06 8.79 -15.57
C LEU A 77 4.06 8.97 -14.41
N LYS A 78 2.76 8.85 -14.73
CA LYS A 78 1.67 8.90 -13.76
C LYS A 78 1.76 7.75 -12.77
N PHE A 79 1.94 6.52 -13.25
CA PHE A 79 2.14 5.36 -12.37
C PHE A 79 3.39 5.52 -11.49
N THR A 80 4.49 6.01 -12.07
CA THR A 80 5.74 6.28 -11.34
C THR A 80 5.52 7.29 -10.21
N SER A 81 4.78 8.39 -10.45
CA SER A 81 4.47 9.35 -9.38
C SER A 81 3.61 8.76 -8.25
N HIS A 82 2.72 7.82 -8.58
CA HIS A 82 1.93 7.11 -7.59
C HIS A 82 2.80 6.19 -6.72
N ILE A 83 3.79 5.49 -7.30
CA ILE A 83 4.79 4.74 -6.52
C ILE A 83 5.52 5.66 -5.55
N PHE A 84 5.98 6.82 -6.02
CA PHE A 84 6.68 7.79 -5.15
C PHE A 84 5.82 8.24 -3.97
N MET A 85 4.55 8.58 -4.19
CA MET A 85 3.61 8.91 -3.11
C MET A 85 3.43 7.74 -2.14
N TYR A 86 3.33 6.51 -2.66
CA TYR A 86 3.24 5.31 -1.84
C TYR A 86 4.45 5.16 -0.92
N VAL A 87 5.67 5.21 -1.48
CA VAL A 87 6.91 5.10 -0.69
C VAL A 87 7.02 6.23 0.35
N PHE A 88 6.64 7.45 -0.01
CA PHE A 88 6.65 8.59 0.91
C PHE A 88 5.75 8.36 2.13
N LEU A 89 4.57 7.77 1.93
CA LEU A 89 3.65 7.44 3.02
C LEU A 89 4.18 6.32 3.93
N LEU A 90 4.90 5.34 3.37
CA LEU A 90 5.61 4.36 4.19
C LEU A 90 6.63 5.03 5.11
N LEU A 91 7.41 5.98 4.60
CA LEU A 91 8.38 6.73 5.40
C LEU A 91 7.70 7.50 6.54
N ILE A 92 6.56 8.12 6.29
CA ILE A 92 5.76 8.79 7.33
C ILE A 92 5.30 7.79 8.39
N LEU A 93 4.77 6.63 7.98
CA LEU A 93 4.33 5.58 8.91
C LEU A 93 5.48 5.05 9.78
N LEU A 94 6.64 4.78 9.17
CA LEU A 94 7.82 4.33 9.89
C LEU A 94 8.33 5.38 10.86
N TYR A 95 8.30 6.67 10.47
CA TYR A 95 8.62 7.77 11.37
C TYR A 95 7.68 7.82 12.58
N ILE A 96 6.37 7.69 12.35
CA ILE A 96 5.36 7.66 13.43
C ILE A 96 5.60 6.48 14.37
N PHE A 97 5.87 5.27 13.84
CA PHE A 97 6.17 4.11 14.68
C PHE A 97 7.46 4.30 15.48
N SER A 98 8.53 4.80 14.85
CA SER A 98 9.79 5.08 15.55
C SER A 98 9.62 6.11 16.67
N TYR A 99 8.77 7.13 16.47
CA TYR A 99 8.47 8.12 17.51
C TYR A 99 7.60 7.53 18.64
N ALA A 100 6.62 6.69 18.30
CA ALA A 100 5.74 6.04 19.27
C ALA A 100 6.46 5.00 20.13
N GLU A 101 7.47 4.29 19.61
CA GLU A 101 8.27 3.32 20.35
C GLU A 101 9.29 3.97 21.31
N LYS A 102 9.58 5.27 21.15
CA LYS A 102 10.46 6.04 22.04
C LYS A 102 9.74 6.64 23.26
N LYS A 103 8.41 6.57 23.33
CA LYS A 103 7.58 7.05 24.44
C LYS A 103 7.04 5.89 25.25
#